data_AF-A0A7S1SG07-F1
#
_entry.id   AF-A0A7S1SG07-F1
#
_cell.length_a   1.000
_cell.length_b   1.000
_cell.length_c   1.000
_cell.angle_alpha   90.00
_cell.angle_beta   90.00
_cell.angle_gamma   90.00
#
_symmetry.space_group_name_H-M   'P 1'
#
loop_
_entity.id
_entity.type
_entity.pdbx_description
1 polymer ?
#
loop_
_entity_poly.entity_id
_entity_poly.type
_entity_poly.pdbx_seq_one_letter_code
_entity_poly.pdbx_strand_id
1 'polypeptide(L)'
;SSPPTEVLIVPSLEEVLCFHPMPQPPLDVALGPDVASSGVWEQFDKMGVRFLPNPAHVKINGVRVSLTSADALSPVLRELVLRPEGRKIDEALRVLLRQRTLFPVVPREPAQVSEARAAALDFPDGEAPDVVVFPSITGTASGAVVDDTLVVNPGSLCRPAVLGTFAEVLLMPADALGGAGGAGLQERTRVDIQKLDYQKVV
;
A
#
# COMPACT_ATOMS: atom_id res chain seq x y z
N SER A 1 -15.33 -14.43 19.24
CA SER A 1 -15.23 -14.78 17.80
C SER A 1 -14.41 -13.70 17.12
N SER A 2 -13.54 -14.04 16.19
CA SER A 2 -12.89 -13.03 15.36
C SER A 2 -13.93 -12.35 14.45
N PRO A 3 -13.80 -11.04 14.16
CA PRO A 3 -14.70 -10.37 13.24
C PRO A 3 -14.60 -10.97 11.83
N PRO A 4 -15.69 -10.93 11.03
CA PRO A 4 -15.70 -11.52 9.69
C PRO A 4 -14.76 -10.80 8.70
N THR A 5 -14.47 -9.53 8.97
CA THR A 5 -13.56 -8.70 8.17
C THR A 5 -12.63 -7.94 9.12
N GLU A 6 -11.33 -8.00 8.85
CA GLU A 6 -10.34 -7.15 9.50
C GLU A 6 -10.07 -5.93 8.62
N VAL A 7 -10.01 -4.75 9.22
CA VAL A 7 -9.80 -3.48 8.52
C VAL A 7 -8.48 -2.89 8.96
N LEU A 8 -7.59 -2.65 8.01
CA LEU A 8 -6.28 -2.03 8.25
C LEU A 8 -6.33 -0.58 7.78
N ILE A 9 -6.01 0.37 8.67
CA ILE A 9 -6.01 1.81 8.37
C ILE A 9 -4.58 2.33 8.39
N VAL A 10 -4.14 2.91 7.28
CA VAL A 10 -2.82 3.53 7.11
C VAL A 10 -3.01 5.05 7.03
N PRO A 11 -2.28 5.87 7.81
CA PRO A 11 -2.41 7.33 7.76
C PRO A 11 -1.88 7.90 6.44
N SER A 12 -2.22 9.14 6.14
CA SER A 12 -1.72 9.91 5.00
C SER A 12 -1.01 11.18 5.45
N LEU A 13 -0.12 11.71 4.61
CA LEU A 13 0.44 13.04 4.80
C LEU A 13 -0.58 14.17 4.57
N GLU A 14 -1.70 13.84 3.93
CA GLU A 14 -2.83 14.75 3.75
C GLU A 14 -3.81 14.70 4.94
N GLU A 15 -3.58 13.79 5.91
CA GLU A 15 -4.44 13.61 7.07
C GLU A 15 -4.21 14.75 8.09
N VAL A 16 -5.26 15.52 8.37
CA VAL A 16 -5.19 16.64 9.32
C VAL A 16 -4.95 16.17 10.75
N LEU A 17 -5.29 14.92 11.06
CA LEU A 17 -5.12 14.36 12.39
C LEU A 17 -3.70 13.84 12.66
N CYS A 18 -2.86 13.65 11.63
CA CYS A 18 -1.51 13.12 11.77
C CYS A 18 -0.46 14.02 11.10
N PHE A 19 0.09 14.95 11.86
CA PHE A 19 1.09 15.93 11.38
C PHE A 19 2.53 15.39 11.30
N HIS A 20 2.72 14.07 11.43
CA HIS A 20 4.05 13.48 11.39
C HIS A 20 4.58 13.45 9.95
N PRO A 21 5.87 13.76 9.72
CA PRO A 21 6.51 13.47 8.44
C PRO A 21 6.58 11.96 8.20
N MET A 22 6.82 11.55 6.96
CA MET A 22 7.17 10.17 6.64
C MET A 22 8.48 9.77 7.33
N PRO A 23 8.62 8.54 7.84
CA PRO A 23 7.55 7.58 8.09
C PRO A 23 6.61 8.04 9.21
N GLN A 24 5.29 7.88 9.02
CA GLN A 24 4.27 8.28 9.98
C GLN A 24 3.95 7.13 10.96
N PRO A 25 3.72 7.42 12.26
CA PRO A 25 3.24 6.42 13.20
C PRO A 25 1.76 6.05 12.94
N PRO A 26 1.27 4.93 13.49
CA PRO A 26 -0.16 4.61 13.51
C PRO A 26 -1.01 5.74 14.10
N LEU A 27 -2.25 5.91 13.60
CA LEU A 27 -3.11 7.05 13.98
C LEU A 27 -3.50 7.04 15.46
N ASP A 28 -3.75 5.86 16.03
CA ASP A 28 -4.03 5.65 17.45
C ASP A 28 -2.85 6.03 18.36
N VAL A 29 -1.62 5.90 17.87
CA VAL A 29 -0.40 6.40 18.52
C VAL A 29 -0.23 7.90 18.29
N ALA A 30 -0.52 8.39 17.09
CA ALA A 30 -0.33 9.78 16.68
C ALA A 30 -1.23 10.77 17.44
N LEU A 31 -2.46 10.35 17.75
CA LEU A 31 -3.50 11.17 18.39
C LEU A 31 -3.33 11.35 19.91
N GLY A 32 -2.30 10.73 20.50
CA GLY A 32 -1.90 10.97 21.87
C GLY A 32 -2.78 10.32 22.94
N PRO A 33 -2.39 10.48 24.22
CA PRO A 33 -3.00 9.74 25.34
C PRO A 33 -4.42 10.19 25.66
N ASP A 34 -4.79 11.44 25.34
CA ASP A 34 -6.13 11.97 25.64
C ASP A 34 -7.21 11.20 24.87
N VAL A 35 -6.99 10.96 23.57
CA VAL A 35 -7.89 10.14 22.77
C VAL A 35 -7.82 8.67 23.20
N ALA A 36 -6.64 8.17 23.57
CA ALA A 36 -6.49 6.80 24.06
C ALA A 36 -7.29 6.53 25.35
N SER A 37 -7.39 7.52 26.24
CA SER A 37 -8.15 7.40 27.49
C SER A 37 -9.68 7.34 27.29
N SER A 38 -10.18 7.65 26.09
CA SER A 38 -11.63 7.66 25.78
C SER A 38 -12.25 6.28 25.60
N GLY A 39 -11.44 5.22 25.50
CA GLY A 39 -11.91 3.87 25.22
C GLY A 39 -12.24 3.61 23.74
N VAL A 40 -11.99 4.58 22.85
CA VAL A 40 -12.36 4.50 21.43
C VAL A 40 -11.53 3.45 20.67
N TRP A 41 -10.25 3.30 21.02
CA TRP A 41 -9.36 2.35 20.35
C TRP A 41 -9.76 0.90 20.65
N GLU A 42 -10.20 0.62 21.89
CA GLU A 42 -10.72 -0.68 22.28
C GLU A 42 -12.04 -1.02 21.57
N GLN A 43 -12.84 -0.01 21.20
CA GLN A 43 -14.03 -0.21 20.39
C GLN A 43 -13.65 -0.60 18.95
N PHE A 44 -12.70 0.11 18.36
CA PHE A 44 -12.17 -0.21 17.03
C PHE A 44 -11.54 -1.60 16.97
N ASP A 45 -10.76 -1.99 17.97
CA ASP A 45 -10.15 -3.33 18.06
C ASP A 45 -11.23 -4.43 18.11
N LYS A 46 -12.29 -4.24 18.91
CA LYS A 46 -13.44 -5.18 18.94
C LYS A 46 -14.17 -5.29 17.60
N MET A 47 -14.13 -4.25 16.77
CA MET A 47 -14.67 -4.24 15.41
C MET A 47 -13.71 -4.84 14.38
N GLY A 48 -12.49 -5.23 14.78
CA GLY A 48 -11.47 -5.74 13.86
C GLY A 48 -10.73 -4.65 13.10
N VAL A 49 -10.71 -3.41 13.61
CA VAL A 49 -9.98 -2.31 13.00
C VAL A 49 -8.60 -2.20 13.65
N ARG A 50 -7.55 -2.19 12.83
CA ARG A 50 -6.18 -1.96 13.28
C ARG A 50 -5.57 -0.77 12.54
N PHE A 51 -4.86 0.06 13.28
CA PHE A 51 -4.13 1.20 12.74
C PHE A 51 -2.68 0.81 12.50
N LEU A 52 -2.17 1.14 11.32
CA LEU A 52 -0.83 0.80 10.86
C LEU A 52 -0.01 2.07 10.62
N PRO A 53 1.34 1.99 10.62
CA PRO A 53 2.18 3.12 10.24
C PRO A 53 2.10 3.41 8.73
N ASN A 54 2.79 4.44 8.26
CA ASN A 54 2.98 4.73 6.84
C ASN A 54 4.46 4.94 6.51
N PRO A 55 5.11 4.07 5.71
CA PRO A 55 4.58 2.83 5.15
C PRO A 55 4.33 1.78 6.24
N ALA A 56 3.60 0.72 5.89
CA ALA A 56 3.40 -0.46 6.73
C ALA A 56 3.79 -1.74 6.00
N HIS A 57 4.26 -2.71 6.78
CA HIS A 57 4.58 -4.05 6.29
C HIS A 57 3.87 -5.07 7.16
N VAL A 58 3.01 -5.88 6.55
CA VAL A 58 2.18 -6.88 7.25
C VAL A 58 2.29 -8.22 6.57
N LYS A 59 1.98 -9.29 7.31
CA LYS A 59 1.85 -10.64 6.75
C LYS A 59 0.40 -11.07 6.81
N ILE A 60 -0.21 -11.30 5.64
CA ILE A 60 -1.59 -11.79 5.52
C ILE A 60 -1.52 -13.24 5.03
N ASN A 61 -1.86 -14.20 5.88
CA ASN A 61 -1.79 -15.64 5.57
C ASN A 61 -0.41 -16.08 5.01
N GLY A 62 0.68 -15.54 5.57
CA GLY A 62 2.06 -15.83 5.15
C GLY A 62 2.57 -14.99 3.98
N VAL A 63 1.71 -14.18 3.35
CA VAL A 63 2.09 -13.30 2.23
C VAL A 63 2.52 -11.94 2.76
N ARG A 64 3.71 -11.50 2.36
CA ARG A 64 4.29 -10.21 2.75
C ARG A 64 3.68 -9.10 1.92
N VAL A 65 2.94 -8.23 2.59
CA VAL A 65 2.27 -7.09 1.98
C VAL A 65 2.90 -5.80 2.50
N SER A 66 3.38 -4.96 1.58
CA SER A 66 3.81 -3.59 1.88
C SER A 66 2.78 -2.60 1.40
N LEU A 67 2.44 -1.64 2.25
CA LEU A 67 1.36 -0.67 2.04
C LEU A 67 1.90 0.74 2.28
N THR A 68 1.50 1.69 1.45
CA THR A 68 1.64 3.11 1.77
C THR A 68 0.51 3.91 1.14
N SER A 69 0.13 5.01 1.78
CA SER A 69 -0.81 5.97 1.22
C SER A 69 -0.13 7.05 0.36
N ALA A 70 1.21 7.11 0.36
CA ALA A 70 1.97 8.09 -0.40
C ALA A 70 2.23 7.62 -1.84
N ASP A 71 2.37 8.58 -2.77
CA ASP A 71 2.67 8.29 -4.18
C ASP A 71 4.14 7.90 -4.36
N ALA A 72 4.41 6.59 -4.35
CA ALA A 72 5.74 6.02 -4.53
C ALA A 72 6.24 6.07 -5.99
N LEU A 73 5.33 6.15 -6.96
CA LEU A 73 5.66 5.95 -8.37
C LEU A 73 5.99 7.27 -9.09
N SER A 74 5.22 8.32 -8.84
CA SER A 74 5.40 9.61 -9.52
C SER A 74 6.80 10.22 -9.35
N PRO A 75 7.43 10.22 -8.15
CA PRO A 75 8.78 10.74 -7.99
C PRO A 75 9.80 10.00 -8.85
N VAL A 76 9.76 8.66 -8.88
CA VAL A 76 10.67 7.85 -9.69
C VAL A 76 10.45 8.08 -11.18
N LEU A 77 9.20 8.16 -11.63
CA LEU A 77 8.89 8.43 -13.03
C LEU A 77 9.42 9.80 -13.52
N ARG A 78 9.47 10.80 -12.63
CA ARG A 78 10.04 12.12 -12.96
C ARG A 78 11.55 12.04 -13.17
N GLU A 79 12.24 11.25 -12.36
CA GLU A 79 13.70 11.09 -12.38
C GLU A 79 14.21 10.06 -13.40
N LEU A 80 13.34 9.23 -13.98
CA LEU A 80 13.73 8.27 -15.01
C LEU A 80 14.20 8.97 -16.30
N VAL A 81 15.51 8.88 -16.55
CA VAL A 81 16.18 9.35 -17.79
C VAL A 81 15.95 8.36 -18.94
N LEU A 82 16.16 7.07 -18.70
CA LEU A 82 15.94 6.02 -19.70
C LEU A 82 14.48 5.59 -19.69
N ARG A 83 13.79 5.79 -20.81
CA ARG A 83 12.35 5.51 -20.97
C ARG A 83 12.12 4.52 -22.11
N PRO A 84 12.30 3.21 -21.86
CA PRO A 84 11.99 2.21 -22.87
C PRO A 84 10.51 2.30 -23.26
N GLU A 85 10.23 2.22 -24.56
CA GLU A 85 8.87 2.34 -25.08
C GLU A 85 7.94 1.30 -24.45
N GLY A 86 6.78 1.76 -23.98
CA GLY A 86 5.74 0.91 -23.41
C GLY A 86 6.03 0.30 -22.04
N ARG A 87 7.23 0.46 -21.46
CA ARG A 87 7.63 -0.19 -20.19
C ARG A 87 8.14 0.74 -19.09
N LYS A 88 7.95 2.06 -19.24
CA LYS A 88 8.44 3.06 -18.27
C LYS A 88 7.94 2.82 -16.83
N ILE A 89 6.71 2.34 -16.65
CA ILE A 89 6.14 2.06 -15.33
C ILE A 89 6.82 0.83 -14.73
N ASP A 90 6.90 -0.27 -15.48
CA ASP A 90 7.59 -1.48 -15.05
C ASP A 90 9.03 -1.21 -14.62
N GLU A 91 9.78 -0.39 -15.37
CA GLU A 91 11.14 -0.02 -14.97
C GLU A 91 11.17 0.83 -13.70
N ALA A 92 10.23 1.76 -13.52
CA ALA A 92 10.11 2.51 -12.27
C ALA A 92 9.82 1.59 -11.08
N LEU A 93 8.92 0.62 -11.26
CA LEU A 93 8.61 -0.38 -10.25
C LEU A 93 9.83 -1.26 -9.94
N ARG A 94 10.59 -1.70 -10.95
CA ARG A 94 11.85 -2.42 -10.73
C ARG A 94 12.86 -1.59 -9.95
N VAL A 95 12.94 -0.27 -10.18
CA VAL A 95 13.79 0.61 -9.40
C VAL A 95 13.39 0.60 -7.92
N LEU A 96 12.09 0.74 -7.60
CA LEU A 96 11.60 0.65 -6.22
C LEU A 96 12.01 -0.69 -5.57
N LEU A 97 11.74 -1.80 -6.25
CA LEU A 97 12.03 -3.15 -5.73
C LEU A 97 13.54 -3.38 -5.52
N ARG A 98 14.38 -2.96 -6.46
CA ARG A 98 15.84 -3.10 -6.38
C ARG A 98 16.47 -2.21 -5.32
N GLN A 99 15.91 -1.02 -5.11
CA GLN A 99 16.34 -0.11 -4.04
C GLN A 99 15.85 -0.56 -2.67
N ARG A 100 15.00 -1.60 -2.60
CA ARG A 100 14.46 -2.17 -1.36
C ARG A 100 13.66 -1.16 -0.53
N THR A 101 13.03 -0.20 -1.21
CA THR A 101 12.18 0.82 -0.58
C THR A 101 11.18 1.36 -1.60
N LEU A 102 10.03 1.85 -1.11
CA LEU A 102 9.08 2.62 -1.92
C LEU A 102 9.47 4.09 -2.07
N PHE A 103 10.52 4.54 -1.37
CA PHE A 103 10.93 5.96 -1.32
C PHE A 103 12.42 6.14 -1.64
N PRO A 104 12.94 5.64 -2.77
CA PRO A 104 14.36 5.76 -3.09
C PRO A 104 14.77 7.19 -3.49
N VAL A 105 13.80 8.05 -3.81
CA VAL A 105 14.03 9.46 -4.12
C VAL A 105 14.05 10.24 -2.80
N VAL A 106 15.26 10.43 -2.27
CA VAL A 106 15.51 11.09 -0.98
C VAL A 106 15.74 12.61 -1.19
N PRO A 107 15.00 13.48 -0.47
CA PRO A 107 13.73 14.09 -0.90
C PRO A 107 13.89 15.26 -1.91
N ARG A 108 12.92 15.49 -2.82
CA ARG A 108 11.62 16.16 -2.55
C ARG A 108 10.39 15.48 -3.17
N GLU A 109 9.30 15.60 -2.40
CA GLU A 109 7.94 15.07 -2.54
C GLU A 109 7.73 13.63 -2.03
N PRO A 110 7.13 13.47 -0.84
CA PRO A 110 6.67 14.53 0.07
C PRO A 110 7.83 15.32 0.69
N ALA A 111 7.65 16.63 0.91
CA ALA A 111 8.67 17.50 1.52
C ALA A 111 8.92 17.22 3.01
N GLN A 112 8.19 16.25 3.58
CA GLN A 112 8.12 15.96 5.00
C GLN A 112 8.63 14.53 5.23
N VAL A 113 9.95 14.33 5.19
CA VAL A 113 10.60 13.06 5.54
C VAL A 113 11.50 13.27 6.75
N SER A 114 11.40 12.40 7.75
CA SER A 114 12.26 12.35 8.92
C SER A 114 13.45 11.44 8.65
N GLU A 115 14.61 12.04 8.37
CA GLU A 115 15.86 11.31 8.15
C GLU A 115 16.24 10.45 9.36
N ALA A 116 15.95 10.93 10.58
CA ALA A 116 16.20 10.20 11.82
C ALA A 116 15.43 8.87 11.92
N ARG A 117 14.38 8.68 11.09
CA ARG A 117 13.56 7.47 11.04
C ARG A 117 13.58 6.81 9.66
N ALA A 118 14.52 7.18 8.78
CA ALA A 118 14.55 6.72 7.39
C ALA A 118 14.56 5.20 7.24
N ALA A 119 15.16 4.46 8.18
CA ALA A 119 15.17 2.99 8.17
C ALA A 119 13.77 2.35 8.17
N ALA A 120 12.73 3.04 8.63
CA ALA A 120 11.35 2.53 8.57
C ALA A 120 10.67 2.75 7.20
N LEU A 121 11.40 3.29 6.21
CA LEU A 121 10.97 3.37 4.80
C LEU A 121 11.44 2.15 4.00
N ASP A 122 12.39 1.38 4.53
CA ASP A 122 12.98 0.22 3.86
C ASP A 122 12.07 -1.00 3.97
N PHE A 123 12.13 -1.90 2.99
CA PHE A 123 11.46 -3.19 3.11
C PHE A 123 12.09 -4.02 4.24
N PRO A 124 11.28 -4.73 5.04
CA PRO A 124 11.79 -5.60 6.09
C PRO A 124 12.79 -6.62 5.55
N ASP A 125 13.86 -6.86 6.32
CA ASP A 125 14.94 -7.81 6.01
C ASP A 125 15.68 -7.53 4.68
N GLY A 126 15.41 -6.39 4.03
CA GLY A 126 15.96 -6.04 2.72
C GLY A 126 15.42 -6.91 1.58
N GLU A 127 14.30 -7.60 1.79
CA GLU A 127 13.67 -8.44 0.78
C GLU A 127 12.47 -7.75 0.13
N ALA A 128 12.27 -7.99 -1.16
CA ALA A 128 11.07 -7.50 -1.84
C ALA A 128 9.82 -8.18 -1.24
N PRO A 129 8.74 -7.42 -1.00
CA PRO A 129 7.47 -7.99 -0.58
C PRO A 129 6.81 -8.79 -1.72
N ASP A 130 5.90 -9.68 -1.36
CA ASP A 130 5.14 -10.45 -2.34
C ASP A 130 4.05 -9.57 -2.98
N VAL A 131 3.46 -8.66 -2.19
CA VAL A 131 2.47 -7.68 -2.66
C VAL A 131 2.84 -6.28 -2.19
N VAL A 132 2.72 -5.30 -3.08
CA VAL A 132 2.85 -3.87 -2.79
C VAL A 132 1.55 -3.17 -3.17
N VAL A 133 1.03 -2.33 -2.27
CA VAL A 133 -0.12 -1.47 -2.55
C VAL A 133 0.25 -0.02 -2.26
N PHE A 134 0.12 0.85 -3.25
CA PHE A 134 0.20 2.29 -3.08
C PHE A 134 -0.67 3.00 -4.12
N PRO A 135 -1.30 4.13 -3.77
CA PRO A 135 -1.96 4.97 -4.76
C PRO A 135 -0.89 5.70 -5.60
N SER A 136 -1.17 5.98 -6.86
CA SER A 136 -0.38 6.93 -7.65
C SER A 136 -1.27 7.91 -8.40
N ILE A 137 -0.94 9.20 -8.31
CA ILE A 137 -1.69 10.29 -8.95
C ILE A 137 -1.48 10.27 -10.47
N THR A 138 -0.27 9.90 -10.91
CA THR A 138 0.09 9.88 -12.34
C THR A 138 -0.23 8.55 -13.04
N GLY A 139 -0.45 7.49 -12.27
CA GLY A 139 -0.80 6.17 -12.78
C GLY A 139 -2.31 5.98 -12.93
N THR A 140 -2.72 5.26 -13.98
CA THR A 140 -4.05 4.64 -14.01
C THR A 140 -4.11 3.55 -12.95
N ALA A 141 -5.28 3.38 -12.32
CA ALA A 141 -5.52 2.27 -11.43
C ALA A 141 -5.23 0.95 -12.19
N SER A 142 -4.40 0.10 -11.60
CA SER A 142 -3.80 -1.06 -12.27
C SER A 142 -3.22 -2.05 -11.27
N GLY A 143 -3.06 -3.29 -11.72
CA GLY A 143 -2.27 -4.32 -11.06
C GLY A 143 -1.29 -4.92 -12.06
N ALA A 144 -0.03 -5.09 -11.66
CA ALA A 144 1.02 -5.68 -12.49
C ALA A 144 1.95 -6.55 -11.65
N VAL A 145 2.49 -7.61 -12.24
CA VAL A 145 3.55 -8.41 -11.60
C VAL A 145 4.89 -7.97 -12.16
N VAL A 146 5.80 -7.56 -11.28
CA VAL A 146 7.15 -7.11 -11.62
C VAL A 146 8.13 -7.82 -10.70
N ASP A 147 9.09 -8.54 -11.28
CA ASP A 147 10.15 -9.28 -10.56
C ASP A 147 9.57 -10.12 -9.39
N ASP A 148 8.53 -10.92 -9.69
CA ASP A 148 7.76 -11.77 -8.76
C ASP A 148 6.96 -11.07 -7.65
N THR A 149 6.94 -9.73 -7.63
CA THR A 149 6.09 -8.92 -6.75
C THR A 149 4.83 -8.46 -7.47
N LEU A 150 3.66 -8.67 -6.86
CA LEU A 150 2.42 -8.04 -7.30
C LEU A 150 2.38 -6.58 -6.83
N VAL A 151 2.36 -5.63 -7.77
CA VAL A 151 2.18 -4.22 -7.47
C VAL A 151 0.76 -3.81 -7.83
N VAL A 152 0.06 -3.17 -6.89
CA VAL A 152 -1.32 -2.71 -7.04
C VAL A 152 -1.40 -1.21 -6.80
N ASN A 153 -1.82 -0.47 -7.83
CA ASN A 153 -2.31 0.89 -7.70
C ASN A 153 -3.85 0.87 -7.76
N PRO A 154 -4.55 0.98 -6.61
CA PRO A 154 -6.02 0.98 -6.60
C PRO A 154 -6.62 2.27 -7.20
N GLY A 155 -5.82 3.33 -7.36
CA GLY A 155 -6.30 4.67 -7.63
C GLY A 155 -6.95 5.33 -6.41
N SER A 156 -7.41 6.57 -6.58
CA SER A 156 -8.18 7.29 -5.56
C SER A 156 -9.65 6.88 -5.60
N LEU A 157 -10.24 6.59 -4.45
CA LEU A 157 -11.65 6.19 -4.32
C LEU A 157 -12.62 7.33 -4.66
N CYS A 158 -12.28 8.55 -4.29
CA CYS A 158 -13.06 9.76 -4.58
C CYS A 158 -12.17 10.77 -5.29
N ARG A 159 -12.64 11.31 -6.41
CA ARG A 159 -12.02 12.46 -7.10
C ARG A 159 -12.97 13.65 -7.01
N PRO A 160 -12.50 14.91 -7.16
CA PRO A 160 -13.32 16.10 -6.90
C PRO A 160 -14.69 16.15 -7.59
N ALA A 161 -14.87 15.48 -8.74
CA ALA A 161 -16.11 15.49 -9.50
C ALA A 161 -16.67 14.09 -9.86
N VAL A 162 -15.95 13.00 -9.54
CA VAL A 162 -16.35 11.64 -9.95
C VAL A 162 -15.97 10.61 -8.91
N LEU A 163 -16.79 9.55 -8.80
CA LEU A 163 -16.39 8.35 -8.08
C LEU A 163 -15.19 7.70 -8.79
N GLY A 164 -14.25 7.22 -7.99
CA GLY A 164 -13.00 6.66 -8.45
C GLY A 164 -13.03 5.14 -8.46
N THR A 165 -11.93 4.53 -8.01
CA THR A 165 -11.72 3.09 -8.10
C THR A 165 -11.20 2.51 -6.79
N PHE A 166 -11.36 1.20 -6.64
CA PHE A 166 -10.68 0.39 -5.63
C PHE A 166 -10.18 -0.90 -6.29
N ALA A 167 -9.33 -1.64 -5.57
CA ALA A 167 -8.82 -2.92 -6.03
C ALA A 167 -9.33 -4.05 -5.14
N GLU A 168 -9.79 -5.14 -5.75
CA GLU A 168 -9.98 -6.42 -5.08
C GLU A 168 -8.83 -7.34 -5.47
N VAL A 169 -8.16 -7.91 -4.47
CA VAL A 169 -7.05 -8.85 -4.66
C VAL A 169 -7.48 -10.19 -4.09
N LEU A 170 -7.68 -11.16 -4.99
CA LEU A 170 -7.89 -12.56 -4.61
C LEU A 170 -6.54 -13.27 -4.67
N LEU A 171 -6.13 -13.87 -3.55
CA LEU A 171 -4.89 -14.60 -3.45
C LEU A 171 -5.15 -16.02 -2.95
N MET A 172 -4.84 -17.00 -3.79
CA MET A 172 -4.98 -18.41 -3.48
C MET A 172 -3.76 -18.91 -2.69
N PRO A 173 -3.94 -19.81 -1.71
CA PRO A 173 -2.83 -20.46 -1.00
C PRO A 173 -1.84 -21.16 -1.95
N ALA A 174 -0.57 -21.30 -1.55
CA ALA A 174 0.48 -21.84 -2.41
C ALA A 174 0.20 -23.28 -2.87
N ASP A 175 -0.42 -24.04 -1.99
CA ASP A 175 -0.71 -25.46 -2.19
C ASP A 175 -2.03 -25.70 -2.94
N ALA A 176 -2.82 -24.65 -3.17
CA ALA A 176 -4.18 -24.78 -3.72
C ALA A 176 -4.23 -25.27 -5.18
N LEU A 177 -3.14 -25.13 -5.93
CA LEU A 177 -3.06 -25.51 -7.35
C LEU A 177 -2.40 -26.87 -7.60
N GLY A 178 -2.05 -27.63 -6.55
CA GLY A 178 -1.70 -29.06 -6.65
C GLY A 178 -0.44 -29.42 -7.46
N GLY A 179 0.36 -28.44 -7.88
CA GLY A 179 1.59 -28.67 -8.63
C GLY A 179 2.80 -28.94 -7.73
N ALA A 180 3.63 -29.93 -8.08
CA ALA A 180 4.82 -30.37 -7.32
C ALA A 180 5.96 -29.33 -7.20
N GLY A 181 5.71 -28.06 -7.51
CA GLY A 181 6.65 -26.95 -7.39
C GLY A 181 6.05 -25.67 -6.77
N GLY A 182 4.78 -25.70 -6.33
CA GLY A 182 4.04 -24.49 -5.94
C GLY A 182 3.76 -23.57 -7.13
N ALA A 183 2.53 -23.12 -7.32
CA ALA A 183 2.23 -22.18 -8.39
C ALA A 183 2.84 -20.80 -8.08
N GLY A 184 3.42 -20.15 -9.10
CA GLY A 184 4.03 -18.82 -8.95
C GLY A 184 2.98 -17.78 -8.55
N LEU A 185 3.36 -16.71 -7.85
CA LEU A 185 2.39 -15.73 -7.31
C LEU A 185 1.39 -15.24 -8.37
N GLN A 186 1.85 -15.00 -9.60
CA GLN A 186 1.03 -14.57 -10.73
C GLN A 186 -0.10 -15.56 -11.09
N GLU A 187 0.12 -16.86 -10.95
CA GLU A 187 -0.87 -17.90 -11.26
C GLU A 187 -1.91 -18.05 -10.13
N ARG A 188 -1.57 -17.56 -8.94
CA ARG A 188 -2.39 -17.68 -7.72
C ARG A 188 -3.14 -16.40 -7.37
N THR A 189 -2.91 -15.33 -8.12
CA THR A 189 -3.40 -14.00 -7.79
C THR A 189 -4.27 -13.47 -8.90
N ARG A 190 -5.40 -12.89 -8.52
CA ARG A 190 -6.26 -12.11 -9.40
C ARG A 190 -6.44 -10.72 -8.80
N VAL A 191 -6.27 -9.69 -9.63
CA VAL A 191 -6.51 -8.30 -9.26
C VAL A 191 -7.61 -7.75 -10.14
N ASP A 192 -8.69 -7.29 -9.53
CA ASP A 192 -9.79 -6.62 -10.20
C ASP A 192 -9.82 -5.15 -9.76
N ILE A 193 -9.63 -4.23 -10.71
CA ILE A 193 -9.82 -2.79 -10.48
C ILE A 193 -11.28 -2.47 -10.76
N GLN A 194 -12.02 -2.11 -9.72
CA GLN A 194 -13.45 -1.81 -9.79
C GLN A 194 -13.70 -0.31 -9.67
N LYS A 195 -14.70 0.18 -10.40
CA LYS A 195 -15.22 1.53 -10.20
C LYS A 195 -16.16 1.52 -9.02
N LEU A 196 -16.06 2.55 -8.18
CA LEU A 196 -17.05 2.77 -7.16
C LEU A 196 -18.31 3.31 -7.85
N ASP A 197 -19.41 2.56 -7.79
CA ASP A 197 -20.69 2.94 -8.37
C ASP A 197 -21.74 3.10 -7.26
N TYR A 198 -22.69 4.02 -7.46
CA TYR A 198 -23.86 4.10 -6.59
C TYR A 198 -24.76 2.90 -6.85
N GLN A 199 -24.88 1.99 -5.89
CA GLN A 199 -26.05 1.11 -5.88
C GLN A 199 -27.28 1.96 -5.55
N LYS A 200 -28.20 2.09 -6.50
CA LYS A 200 -29.57 2.49 -6.17
C LYS A 200 -30.14 1.39 -5.29
N VAL A 201 -30.24 1.66 -4.00
CA VAL A 201 -31.09 0.87 -3.10
C VAL A 201 -32.52 1.13 -3.58
N VAL A 202 -33.10 0.15 -4.29
CA VAL A 202 -34.51 0.14 -4.70
C VAL A 202 -35.30 -0.59 -3.63
#